data_AF-A0A357WTP7-F1
#
_entry.id   AF-A0A357WTP7-F1
#
_cell.length_a   1.000
_cell.length_b   1.000
_cell.length_c   1.000
_cell.angle_alpha   90.00
_cell.angle_beta   90.00
_cell.angle_gamma   90.00
#
_symmetry.space_group_name_H-M   'P 1'
#
loop_
_entity.id
_entity.type
_entity.pdbx_description
1 polymer ?
#
loop_
_entity_poly.entity_id
_entity_poly.type
_entity_poly.pdbx_seq_one_letter_code
_entity_poly.pdbx_strand_id
1 'polypeptide(L)'
;RRDSKNITATLKESHPMLEISPRDLDADCFLLCTPAATYDLRKGMAGARKHSPEDFITKMTSVSPSDKGKQLWLDSLNLIFCGNQELINYVQMICGLAAIGKVYVEALIIAYGGGRNGKSTFWNAVSRVLGLYSGNISADTLTVGCRRNIKPEMAEVKGKRLLIAAEMQEGARLNDSTVKQLCST
;
A
#
# COMPACT_ATOMS: atom_id res chain seq x y z
N ARG A 1 -13.78 -3.07 -43.13
CA ARG A 1 -14.58 -3.89 -42.17
C ARG A 1 -14.24 -5.40 -42.22
N ARG A 2 -13.04 -5.80 -42.68
CA ARG A 2 -12.49 -7.18 -42.60
C ARG A 2 -11.44 -7.29 -41.49
N ASP A 3 -10.69 -6.22 -41.24
CA ASP A 3 -9.61 -6.17 -40.24
C ASP A 3 -10.13 -6.39 -38.82
N SER A 4 -11.30 -5.86 -38.47
CA SER A 4 -11.91 -6.06 -37.16
C SER A 4 -12.31 -7.52 -36.90
N LYS A 5 -12.70 -8.30 -37.92
CA LYS A 5 -13.03 -9.73 -37.73
C LYS A 5 -11.79 -10.55 -37.40
N ASN A 6 -10.68 -10.27 -38.07
CA ASN A 6 -9.42 -10.97 -37.83
C ASN A 6 -8.85 -10.59 -36.46
N ILE A 7 -8.94 -9.32 -36.05
CA ILE A 7 -8.56 -8.88 -34.70
C ILE A 7 -9.40 -9.60 -33.62
N THR A 8 -10.72 -9.70 -33.78
CA THR A 8 -11.58 -10.40 -32.83
C THR A 8 -11.29 -11.90 -32.77
N ALA A 9 -11.02 -12.55 -33.91
CA ALA A 9 -10.64 -13.95 -33.97
C ALA A 9 -9.30 -14.20 -33.26
N THR A 10 -8.28 -13.38 -33.54
CA THR A 10 -6.98 -13.47 -32.87
C THR A 10 -7.07 -13.23 -31.36
N LEU A 11 -7.87 -12.25 -30.92
CA LEU A 11 -8.11 -12.03 -29.47
C LEU A 11 -8.79 -13.22 -28.81
N LYS A 12 -9.71 -13.90 -29.51
CA LYS A 12 -10.42 -15.06 -28.98
C LYS A 12 -9.52 -16.30 -28.88
N GLU A 13 -8.66 -16.52 -29.88
CA GLU A 13 -7.70 -17.64 -29.89
C GLU A 13 -6.52 -17.41 -28.95
N SER A 14 -6.08 -16.16 -28.76
CA SER A 14 -5.02 -15.81 -27.81
C SER A 14 -5.50 -15.73 -26.36
N HIS A 15 -6.81 -15.65 -26.12
CA HIS A 15 -7.39 -15.51 -24.78
C HIS A 15 -6.93 -16.59 -23.80
N PRO A 16 -6.93 -17.91 -24.14
CA PRO A 16 -6.45 -18.96 -23.24
C PRO A 16 -4.93 -18.99 -23.09
N MET A 17 -4.19 -18.44 -24.07
CA MET A 17 -2.71 -18.41 -24.06
C MET A 17 -2.16 -17.23 -23.24
N LEU A 18 -2.97 -16.20 -23.02
CA LEU A 18 -2.65 -14.99 -22.28
C LEU A 18 -3.43 -14.89 -20.96
N GLU A 19 -4.21 -15.92 -20.61
CA GLU A 19 -5.03 -15.96 -19.41
C GLU A 19 -4.14 -16.12 -18.18
N ILE A 20 -3.88 -15.01 -17.49
CA ILE A 20 -3.34 -15.03 -16.14
C ILE A 20 -4.47 -14.78 -15.15
N SER A 21 -4.48 -15.54 -14.05
CA SER A 21 -5.46 -15.31 -13.00
C SER A 21 -5.16 -13.97 -12.34
N PRO A 22 -6.20 -13.15 -12.03
CA PRO A 22 -6.01 -11.95 -11.21
C PRO A 22 -5.45 -12.21 -9.80
N ARG A 23 -5.28 -13.48 -9.40
CA ARG A 23 -4.63 -13.90 -8.15
C ARG A 23 -3.12 -14.07 -8.30
N ASP A 24 -2.63 -14.27 -9.52
CA ASP A 24 -1.20 -14.43 -9.81
C ASP A 24 -0.50 -13.06 -9.93
N LEU A 25 -1.28 -12.01 -10.23
CA LEU A 25 -0.83 -10.63 -10.22
C LEU A 25 -0.51 -10.16 -8.79
N ASP A 26 0.68 -9.58 -8.61
CA ASP A 26 1.19 -9.10 -7.31
C ASP A 26 1.17 -10.15 -6.18
N ALA A 27 1.29 -11.44 -6.52
CA ALA A 27 1.12 -12.54 -5.57
C ALA A 27 2.23 -12.65 -4.51
N ASP A 28 3.49 -12.33 -4.86
CA ASP A 28 4.60 -12.38 -3.90
C ASP A 28 4.72 -11.06 -3.13
N CYS A 29 4.23 -11.08 -1.88
CA CYS A 29 4.29 -9.95 -0.95
C CYS A 29 5.72 -9.48 -0.61
N PHE A 30 6.73 -10.36 -0.72
CA PHE A 30 8.12 -10.01 -0.40
C PHE A 30 8.84 -9.30 -1.54
N LEU A 31 8.25 -9.26 -2.74
CA LEU A 31 8.79 -8.50 -3.85
C LEU A 31 8.27 -7.06 -3.78
N LEU A 32 9.18 -6.09 -3.71
CA LEU A 32 8.88 -4.67 -3.81
C LEU A 32 9.49 -4.13 -5.10
N CYS A 33 8.64 -3.80 -6.07
CA CYS A 33 9.09 -3.21 -7.32
C CYS A 33 9.32 -1.71 -7.15
N THR A 34 10.51 -1.25 -7.55
CA THR A 34 10.89 0.17 -7.55
C THR A 34 11.37 0.57 -8.93
N PRO A 35 11.50 1.87 -9.25
CA PRO A 35 11.94 2.31 -10.59
C PRO A 35 13.29 1.78 -11.08
N ALA A 36 14.17 1.32 -10.17
CA ALA A 36 15.51 0.84 -10.51
C ALA A 36 15.64 -0.69 -10.51
N ALA A 37 14.89 -1.38 -9.66
CA ALA A 37 15.00 -2.82 -9.46
C ALA A 37 13.78 -3.38 -8.70
N THR A 38 13.59 -4.68 -8.77
CA THR A 38 12.71 -5.41 -7.84
C THR A 38 13.54 -5.86 -6.65
N TYR A 39 13.09 -5.59 -5.43
CA TYR A 39 13.77 -5.98 -4.20
C TYR A 39 13.06 -7.14 -3.53
N ASP A 40 13.81 -8.19 -3.15
CA ASP A 40 13.35 -9.18 -2.17
C ASP A 40 13.56 -8.62 -0.76
N LEU A 41 12.45 -8.25 -0.10
CA LEU A 41 12.45 -7.61 1.22
C LEU A 41 13.11 -8.47 2.31
N ARG A 42 13.16 -9.80 2.15
CA ARG A 42 13.81 -10.71 3.12
C ARG A 42 15.33 -10.57 3.12
N LYS A 43 15.91 -10.11 2.02
CA LYS A 43 17.35 -9.91 1.82
C LYS A 43 17.77 -8.45 1.99
N GLY A 44 16.82 -7.55 2.29
CA GLY A 44 17.05 -6.12 2.38
C GLY A 44 17.66 -5.54 1.09
N MET A 45 18.64 -4.64 1.24
CA MET A 45 19.28 -3.98 0.09
C MET A 45 20.04 -4.93 -0.84
N ALA A 46 20.51 -6.07 -0.34
CA ALA A 46 21.17 -7.10 -1.16
C ALA A 46 20.17 -7.92 -2.00
N GLY A 47 18.86 -7.74 -1.78
CA GLY A 47 17.80 -8.40 -2.53
C GLY A 47 17.48 -7.77 -3.88
N ALA A 48 18.22 -6.74 -4.31
CA ALA A 48 18.00 -6.06 -5.58
C ALA A 48 18.24 -7.02 -6.77
N ARG A 49 17.25 -7.11 -7.66
CA ARG A 49 17.36 -7.83 -8.92
C ARG A 49 16.72 -7.05 -10.06
N LYS A 50 17.13 -7.37 -11.30
CA LYS A 50 16.50 -6.83 -12.50
C LYS A 50 15.03 -7.23 -12.52
N HIS A 51 14.17 -6.33 -13.02
CA HIS A 51 12.76 -6.62 -13.23
C HIS A 51 12.58 -7.87 -14.11
N SER A 52 11.69 -8.75 -13.69
CA SER A 52 11.24 -9.89 -14.48
C SER A 52 9.74 -9.78 -14.75
N PRO A 53 9.27 -9.88 -16.00
CA PRO A 53 7.84 -10.01 -16.31
C PRO A 53 7.20 -11.23 -15.63
N GLU A 54 7.99 -12.26 -15.34
CA GLU A 54 7.55 -13.48 -14.64
C GLU A 54 7.16 -13.24 -13.17
N ASP A 55 7.52 -12.09 -12.61
CA ASP A 55 7.12 -11.71 -11.25
C ASP A 55 5.64 -11.24 -11.20
N PHE A 56 5.03 -10.96 -12.36
CA PHE A 56 3.64 -10.50 -12.49
C PHE A 56 3.27 -9.31 -11.58
N ILE A 57 4.24 -8.44 -11.30
CA ILE A 57 4.05 -7.25 -10.46
C ILE A 57 3.41 -6.14 -11.28
N THR A 58 2.28 -5.61 -10.81
CA THR A 58 1.55 -4.50 -11.47
C THR A 58 1.70 -3.17 -10.73
N LYS A 59 2.31 -3.19 -9.54
CA LYS A 59 2.53 -2.01 -8.69
C LYS A 59 4.01 -1.65 -8.62
N MET A 60 4.28 -0.38 -8.33
CA MET A 60 5.65 0.13 -8.17
C MET A 60 5.67 1.27 -7.14
N THR A 61 6.76 1.39 -6.39
CA THR A 61 7.04 2.57 -5.56
C THR A 61 7.29 3.81 -6.42
N SER A 62 7.12 5.00 -5.86
CA SER A 62 7.42 6.24 -6.61
C SER A 62 8.91 6.50 -6.77
N VAL A 63 9.72 5.93 -5.88
CA VAL A 63 11.17 6.14 -5.81
C VAL A 63 11.89 4.83 -5.49
N SER A 64 13.14 4.75 -5.93
CA SER A 64 14.06 3.68 -5.51
C SER A 64 14.75 4.04 -4.20
N PRO A 65 15.21 3.04 -3.41
CA PRO A 65 15.97 3.29 -2.20
C PRO A 65 17.20 4.17 -2.50
N SER A 66 17.42 5.20 -1.68
CA SER A 66 18.60 6.07 -1.74
C SER A 66 18.79 6.79 -0.40
N ASP A 67 19.99 7.33 -0.16
CA ASP A 67 20.25 8.16 1.03
C ASP A 67 19.83 9.63 0.83
N LYS A 68 19.18 9.98 -0.30
CA LYS A 68 18.76 11.36 -0.57
C LYS A 68 17.74 11.82 0.47
N GLY A 69 18.07 12.88 1.20
CA GLY A 69 17.20 13.45 2.23
C GLY A 69 17.15 12.65 3.54
N LYS A 70 18.06 11.68 3.73
CA LYS A 70 18.12 10.85 4.94
C LYS A 70 18.23 11.67 6.23
N GLN A 71 19.09 12.68 6.27
CA GLN A 71 19.25 13.50 7.47
C GLN A 71 17.95 14.24 7.80
N LEU A 72 17.32 14.88 6.80
CA LEU A 72 16.04 15.56 6.97
C LEU A 72 14.94 14.60 7.45
N TRP A 73 14.93 13.37 6.95
CA TRP A 73 14.00 12.34 7.42
C TRP A 73 14.24 11.98 8.88
N LEU A 74 15.49 11.71 9.28
CA LEU A 74 15.85 11.40 10.66
C LEU A 74 15.52 12.56 11.62
N ASP A 75 15.83 13.80 11.23
CA ASP A 75 15.49 14.99 12.00
C ASP A 75 13.97 15.14 12.16
N SER A 76 13.21 14.86 11.10
CA SER A 76 11.74 14.88 11.12
C SER A 76 11.16 13.81 12.03
N LEU A 77 11.73 12.60 12.06
CA LEU A 77 11.32 11.54 12.99
C LEU A 77 11.55 11.96 14.44
N ASN A 78 12.74 12.47 14.74
CA ASN A 78 13.07 12.95 16.08
C ASN A 78 12.15 14.10 16.52
N LEU A 79 11.80 15.00 15.61
CA LEU A 79 10.86 16.09 15.88
C LEU A 79 9.44 15.59 16.13
N ILE A 80 8.90 14.76 15.23
CA ILE A 80 7.50 14.29 15.29
C ILE A 80 7.26 13.39 16.50
N PHE A 81 8.23 12.55 16.85
CA PHE A 81 8.14 11.60 17.95
C PHE A 81 8.85 12.08 19.23
N CYS A 82 9.23 13.36 19.30
CA CYS A 82 9.87 13.99 20.46
C CYS A 82 11.11 13.23 20.98
N GLY A 83 11.92 12.67 20.08
CA GLY A 83 13.11 11.88 20.42
C GLY A 83 12.81 10.53 21.08
N ASN A 84 11.55 10.09 21.11
CA ASN A 84 11.19 8.78 21.65
C ASN A 84 11.62 7.66 20.70
N GLN A 85 12.80 7.09 20.96
CA GLN A 85 13.40 6.06 20.11
C GLN A 85 12.58 4.76 20.07
N GLU A 86 11.92 4.40 21.16
CA GLU A 86 11.07 3.20 21.21
C GLU A 86 9.88 3.34 20.26
N LEU A 87 9.21 4.51 20.28
CA LEU A 87 8.11 4.81 19.38
C LEU A 87 8.57 4.91 17.92
N ILE A 88 9.74 5.51 17.66
CA ILE A 88 10.32 5.56 16.31
C ILE A 88 10.59 4.15 15.78
N ASN A 89 11.19 3.26 16.59
CA ASN A 89 11.47 1.89 16.21
C ASN A 89 10.17 1.11 15.94
N TYR A 90 9.16 1.29 16.78
CA TYR A 90 7.84 0.70 16.58
C TYR A 90 7.21 1.16 15.25
N VAL A 91 7.18 2.46 14.99
CA VAL A 91 6.61 3.01 13.75
C VAL A 91 7.41 2.53 12.52
N GLN A 92 8.73 2.44 12.61
CA GLN A 92 9.57 1.88 11.55
C GLN A 92 9.21 0.41 11.26
N MET A 93 8.95 -0.39 12.29
CA MET A 93 8.46 -1.77 12.13
C MET A 93 7.10 -1.81 11.43
N ILE A 94 6.16 -0.94 11.83
CA ILE A 94 4.85 -0.83 11.17
C ILE A 94 5.01 -0.45 9.69
N CYS A 95 5.89 0.50 9.35
CA CYS A 95 6.18 0.84 7.95
C CYS A 95 6.77 -0.35 7.18
N GLY A 96 7.60 -1.17 7.82
CA GLY A 96 8.13 -2.40 7.23
C GLY A 96 7.04 -3.44 6.95
N LEU A 97 6.11 -3.65 7.89
CA LEU A 97 4.94 -4.53 7.69
C LEU A 97 4.05 -4.01 6.55
N ALA A 98 3.80 -2.70 6.51
CA ALA A 98 3.06 -2.05 5.44
C ALA A 98 3.79 -2.11 4.09
N ALA A 99 5.13 -2.23 4.05
CA ALA A 99 5.85 -2.43 2.81
C ALA A 99 5.70 -3.87 2.27
N ILE A 100 5.52 -4.87 3.15
CA ILE A 100 5.24 -6.26 2.76
C ILE A 100 3.78 -6.39 2.32
N GLY A 101 2.85 -5.74 3.02
CA GLY A 101 1.42 -5.76 2.67
C GLY A 101 0.74 -7.11 2.91
N LYS A 102 1.32 -7.96 3.76
CA LYS A 102 0.69 -9.17 4.26
C LYS A 102 0.29 -8.94 5.71
N VAL A 103 -0.91 -9.38 6.07
CA VAL A 103 -1.40 -9.34 7.44
C VAL A 103 -0.61 -10.35 8.28
N TYR A 104 0.42 -9.85 8.97
CA TYR A 104 1.09 -10.59 10.05
C TYR A 104 0.49 -10.28 11.42
N VAL A 105 -0.12 -9.10 11.52
CA VAL A 105 -0.76 -8.59 12.72
C VAL A 105 -2.07 -7.96 12.27
N GLU A 106 -3.20 -8.44 12.81
CA GLU A 106 -4.50 -7.81 12.65
C GLU A 106 -4.53 -6.52 13.48
N ALA A 107 -4.04 -5.42 12.91
CA ALA A 107 -3.92 -4.15 13.62
C ALA A 107 -4.48 -2.98 12.80
N LEU A 108 -5.18 -2.09 13.50
CA LEU A 108 -5.53 -0.76 13.02
C LEU A 108 -4.64 0.25 13.74
N ILE A 109 -3.81 0.98 12.98
CA ILE A 109 -2.90 1.98 13.56
C ILE A 109 -3.62 3.31 13.66
N ILE A 110 -3.89 3.74 14.89
CA ILE A 110 -4.51 5.04 15.18
C ILE A 110 -3.41 6.02 15.58
N ALA A 111 -3.06 6.93 14.67
CA ALA A 111 -2.11 7.99 14.93
C ALA A 111 -2.77 9.12 15.75
N TYR A 112 -2.79 8.98 17.07
CA TYR A 112 -3.44 9.92 17.98
C TYR A 112 -2.54 11.11 18.39
N GLY A 113 -3.16 12.23 18.74
CA GLY A 113 -2.52 13.41 19.33
C GLY A 113 -3.09 14.71 18.77
N GLY A 114 -2.71 15.84 19.35
CA GLY A 114 -3.15 17.16 18.91
C GLY A 114 -2.95 17.43 17.40
N GLY A 115 -3.74 18.37 16.87
CA GLY A 115 -3.57 18.85 15.50
C GLY A 115 -2.20 19.49 15.29
N ARG A 116 -1.70 19.49 14.04
CA ARG A 116 -0.44 20.11 13.61
C ARG A 116 0.86 19.51 14.21
N ASN A 117 0.84 18.26 14.67
CA ASN A 117 2.02 17.57 15.19
C ASN A 117 2.83 16.75 14.15
N GLY A 118 2.58 16.95 12.85
CA GLY A 118 3.35 16.27 11.79
C GLY A 118 2.95 14.81 11.47
N LYS A 119 1.96 14.23 12.17
CA LYS A 119 1.45 12.87 11.91
C LYS A 119 1.02 12.64 10.46
N SER A 120 0.17 13.53 9.93
CA SER A 120 -0.29 13.46 8.54
C SER A 120 0.88 13.65 7.56
N THR A 121 1.83 14.53 7.89
CA THR A 121 3.05 14.74 7.08
C THR A 121 3.88 13.47 7.00
N PHE A 122 4.09 12.77 8.12
CA PHE A 122 4.81 11.49 8.17
C PHE A 122 4.12 10.43 7.31
N TRP A 123 2.83 10.15 7.54
CA TRP A 123 2.11 9.11 6.81
C TRP A 123 1.95 9.43 5.33
N ASN A 124 1.77 10.71 4.97
CA ASN A 124 1.75 11.14 3.58
C ASN A 124 3.12 10.97 2.90
N ALA A 125 4.22 11.16 3.62
CA ALA A 125 5.56 10.90 3.09
C ALA A 125 5.75 9.40 2.79
N VAL A 126 5.39 8.52 3.74
CA VAL A 126 5.45 7.06 3.55
C VAL A 126 4.56 6.62 2.38
N SER A 127 3.32 7.11 2.33
CA SER A 127 2.38 6.83 1.24
C SER A 127 2.94 7.24 -0.13
N ARG A 128 3.54 8.44 -0.22
CA ARG A 128 4.18 8.90 -1.47
C ARG A 128 5.35 8.03 -1.88
N VAL A 129 6.17 7.55 -0.95
CA VAL A 129 7.26 6.61 -1.25
C VAL A 129 6.70 5.29 -1.78
N LEU A 130 5.70 4.72 -1.11
CA LEU A 130 5.05 3.47 -1.52
C LEU A 130 4.32 3.57 -2.87
N GLY A 131 3.96 4.77 -3.34
CA GLY A 131 3.45 4.99 -4.70
C GLY A 131 2.20 4.18 -4.99
N LEU A 132 2.24 3.30 -6.00
CA LEU A 132 1.06 2.51 -6.38
C LEU A 132 0.66 1.47 -5.33
N TYR A 133 1.53 1.17 -4.35
CA TYR A 133 1.21 0.32 -3.21
C TYR A 133 0.44 1.04 -2.11
N SER A 134 0.29 2.36 -2.14
CA SER A 134 -0.51 3.10 -1.15
C SER A 134 -1.83 3.59 -1.74
N GLY A 135 -2.82 3.79 -0.87
CA GLY A 135 -4.13 4.31 -1.23
C GLY A 135 -4.74 5.10 -0.09
N ASN A 136 -5.78 5.87 -0.41
CA ASN A 136 -6.57 6.57 0.58
C ASN A 136 -7.98 5.99 0.61
N ILE A 137 -8.61 6.02 1.76
CA ILE A 137 -10.02 5.63 1.94
C ILE A 137 -10.73 6.70 2.75
N SER A 138 -12.02 6.91 2.48
CA SER A 138 -12.81 7.79 3.34
C SER A 138 -13.01 7.15 4.72
N ALA A 139 -12.88 7.93 5.78
CA ALA A 139 -13.21 7.50 7.12
C ALA A 139 -14.66 7.02 7.24
N ASP A 140 -15.58 7.58 6.43
CA ASP A 140 -16.98 7.16 6.39
C ASP A 140 -17.15 5.71 5.95
N THR A 141 -16.19 5.15 5.20
CA THR A 141 -16.22 3.73 4.82
C THR A 141 -15.98 2.83 6.03
N LEU A 142 -15.28 3.34 7.04
CA LEU A 142 -14.93 2.63 8.26
C LEU A 142 -15.98 2.78 9.36
N THR A 143 -17.01 3.63 9.20
CA THR A 143 -17.99 3.95 10.24
C THR A 143 -19.34 3.29 10.03
N VAL A 144 -20.07 3.08 11.15
CA VAL A 144 -21.44 2.54 11.13
C VAL A 144 -22.39 3.57 10.52
N GLY A 145 -23.29 3.12 9.63
CA GLY A 145 -24.33 3.96 9.03
C GLY A 145 -23.97 4.57 7.67
N CYS A 146 -22.83 4.19 7.08
CA CYS A 146 -22.49 4.56 5.70
C CYS A 146 -23.54 4.02 4.71
N ARG A 147 -24.32 4.93 4.09
CA ARG A 147 -25.40 4.58 3.14
C ARG A 147 -24.98 4.58 1.67
N ARG A 148 -23.72 4.91 1.35
CA ARG A 148 -23.23 4.98 -0.03
C ARG A 148 -22.65 3.64 -0.50
N ASN A 149 -22.59 3.46 -1.81
CA ASN A 149 -21.95 2.29 -2.41
C ASN A 149 -20.42 2.39 -2.32
N ILE A 150 -19.81 1.63 -1.42
CA ILE A 150 -18.36 1.60 -1.19
C ILE A 150 -17.59 0.63 -2.09
N LYS A 151 -18.28 -0.14 -2.96
CA LYS A 151 -17.63 -1.14 -3.84
C LYS A 151 -16.51 -0.58 -4.72
N PRO A 152 -16.61 0.63 -5.31
CA PRO A 152 -15.51 1.20 -6.09
C PRO A 152 -14.25 1.44 -5.26
N GLU A 153 -14.40 2.00 -4.06
CA GLU A 153 -13.26 2.21 -3.14
C GLU A 153 -12.63 0.89 -2.70
N MET A 154 -13.46 -0.12 -2.40
CA MET A 154 -12.95 -1.46 -2.06
C MET A 154 -12.20 -2.12 -3.22
N ALA A 155 -12.56 -1.80 -4.48
CA ALA A 155 -11.81 -2.27 -5.63
C ALA A 155 -10.44 -1.56 -5.74
N GLU A 156 -10.36 -0.27 -5.41
CA GLU A 156 -9.09 0.49 -5.40
C GLU A 156 -8.12 0.05 -4.30
N VAL A 157 -8.64 -0.53 -3.21
CA VAL A 157 -7.85 -1.14 -2.13
C VAL A 157 -7.10 -2.39 -2.59
N LYS A 158 -7.55 -3.06 -3.66
CA LYS A 158 -6.94 -4.32 -4.11
C LYS A 158 -5.46 -4.12 -4.49
N GLY A 159 -4.58 -4.87 -3.83
CA GLY A 159 -3.13 -4.81 -4.04
C GLY A 159 -2.44 -3.61 -3.40
N LYS A 160 -3.16 -2.82 -2.58
CA LYS A 160 -2.57 -1.79 -1.72
C LYS A 160 -2.01 -2.44 -0.46
N ARG A 161 -0.84 -1.98 -0.05
CA ARG A 161 -0.14 -2.42 1.16
C ARG A 161 -0.24 -1.42 2.32
N LEU A 162 -0.61 -0.17 2.01
CA LEU A 162 -0.93 0.87 2.99
C LEU A 162 -2.20 1.62 2.58
N LEU A 163 -3.16 1.73 3.49
CA LEU A 163 -4.32 2.59 3.34
C LEU A 163 -4.31 3.68 4.40
N ILE A 164 -4.56 4.92 3.99
CA ILE A 164 -4.71 6.05 4.91
C ILE A 164 -6.16 6.51 4.89
N ALA A 165 -6.80 6.46 6.06
CA ALA A 165 -8.09 7.09 6.27
C ALA A 165 -7.88 8.48 6.88
N ALA A 166 -8.29 9.53 6.17
CA ALA A 166 -8.25 10.88 6.69
C ALA A 166 -9.54 11.18 7.48
N GLU A 167 -9.36 11.62 8.72
CA GLU A 167 -10.38 12.25 9.57
C GLU A 167 -11.63 11.41 9.88
N MET A 168 -11.60 10.70 11.01
CA MET A 168 -12.83 10.21 11.64
C MET A 168 -13.46 11.33 12.48
N GLN A 169 -14.77 11.53 12.36
CA GLN A 169 -15.49 12.41 13.30
C GLN A 169 -15.36 11.88 14.73
N GLU A 170 -15.12 12.78 15.67
CA GLU A 170 -15.05 12.42 17.09
C GLU A 170 -16.38 11.80 17.54
N GLY A 171 -16.32 10.62 18.18
CA GLY A 171 -17.50 9.84 18.56
C GLY A 171 -18.06 8.91 17.47
N ALA A 172 -17.46 8.85 16.28
CA ALA A 172 -17.86 7.90 15.25
C ALA A 172 -17.58 6.45 15.68
N ARG A 173 -18.57 5.56 15.51
CA ARG A 173 -18.42 4.13 15.78
C ARG A 173 -17.87 3.42 14.55
N LEU A 174 -16.82 2.63 14.73
CA LEU A 174 -16.25 1.78 13.69
C LEU A 174 -17.22 0.66 13.32
N ASN A 175 -17.26 0.32 12.04
CA ASN A 175 -17.96 -0.86 11.55
C ASN A 175 -17.03 -2.07 11.64
N ASP A 176 -17.27 -2.94 12.64
CA ASP A 176 -16.48 -4.15 12.89
C ASP A 176 -16.32 -5.04 11.65
N SER A 177 -17.34 -5.12 10.79
CA SER A 177 -17.27 -5.95 9.59
C SER A 177 -16.30 -5.40 8.55
N THR A 178 -16.34 -4.09 8.27
CA THR A 178 -15.41 -3.45 7.33
C THR A 178 -13.99 -3.45 7.89
N VAL A 179 -13.81 -3.17 9.18
CA VAL A 179 -12.49 -3.18 9.82
C VAL A 179 -11.88 -4.58 9.77
N LYS A 180 -12.65 -5.62 10.09
CA LYS A 180 -12.18 -7.01 9.94
C LYS A 180 -11.83 -7.34 8.51
N GLN A 181 -12.64 -6.92 7.53
CA GLN A 181 -12.37 -7.20 6.13
C GLN A 181 -11.03 -6.58 5.67
N LEU A 182 -10.68 -5.39 6.16
CA LEU A 182 -9.44 -4.69 5.81
C LEU A 182 -8.22 -5.16 6.61
N CYS A 183 -8.42 -5.57 7.86
CA CYS A 183 -7.32 -5.94 8.75
C CYS A 183 -7.04 -7.45 8.81
N SER A 184 -7.90 -8.30 8.25
CA SER A 184 -7.81 -9.78 8.38
C SER A 184 -7.66 -10.51 7.04
N THR A 185 -7.49 -9.78 5.92
CA THR A 185 -7.33 -10.35 4.56
C THR A 185 -6.02 -9.85 3.96
#